data_AF-A0A919BCB4-F1
#
_entry.id   AF-A0A919BCB4-F1
#
_cell.length_a   1.000
_cell.length_b   1.000
_cell.length_c   1.000
_cell.angle_alpha   90.00
_cell.angle_beta   90.00
_cell.angle_gamma   90.00
#
_symmetry.space_group_name_H-M   'P 1'
#
loop_
_entity.id
_entity.type
_entity.pdbx_description
1 polymer ?
#
loop_
_entity_poly.entity_id
_entity_poly.type
_entity_poly.pdbx_seq_one_letter_code
_entity_poly.pdbx_strand_id
1 'polypeptide(L)' 'MNQYILTSTYVKQGGRLTGADIGDYIHQHFNVRFNSGHVYKVIKRLGFSWITTRSRHPRQPQAVQEAFEKV' A
#
# COMPACT_ATOMS: atom_id res chain seq x y z
N MET A 1 -2.55 -10.21 -5.83
CA MET A 1 -1.71 -9.37 -4.92
C MET A 1 -1.78 -7.89 -5.25
N ASN A 2 -1.53 -7.42 -6.48
CA ASN A 2 -1.62 -5.98 -6.82
C ASN A 2 -2.99 -5.36 -6.51
N GLN A 3 -4.08 -6.03 -6.91
CA GLN A 3 -5.44 -5.55 -6.59
C GLN A 3 -5.70 -5.51 -5.08
N TYR A 4 -5.29 -6.55 -4.35
CA TYR A 4 -5.41 -6.55 -2.89
C TYR A 4 -4.68 -5.35 -2.24
N ILE A 5 -3.46 -5.03 -2.71
CA ILE A 5 -2.69 -3.87 -2.21
C ILE A 5 -3.45 -2.57 -2.50
N LEU A 6 -3.91 -2.36 -3.73
CA LEU A 6 -4.65 -1.14 -4.12
C LEU A 6 -5.96 -0.98 -3.33
N THR A 7 -6.79 -2.02 -3.29
CA THR A 7 -8.05 -2.01 -2.54
C THR A 7 -7.79 -1.80 -1.06
N SER A 8 -6.80 -2.47 -0.46
CA SER A 8 -6.50 -2.32 0.97
C SER A 8 -5.94 -0.95 1.31
N THR A 9 -5.26 -0.28 0.37
CA THR A 9 -4.80 1.12 0.56
C THR A 9 -5.94 2.13 0.47
N TYR A 10 -7.02 1.81 -0.25
CA TYR A 10 -8.19 2.68 -0.44
C TYR A 10 -9.29 2.47 0.60
N VAL A 11 -9.53 1.21 0.99
CA VAL A 11 -10.66 0.80 1.84
C VAL A 11 -10.39 1.00 3.33
N LYS A 12 -9.12 0.96 3.78
CA LYS A 12 -8.82 1.28 5.17
C LYS A 12 -8.95 2.80 5.38
N GLN A 13 -10.17 3.27 5.65
CA GLN A 13 -10.49 4.62 6.12
C GLN A 13 -9.81 4.89 7.49
N GLY A 14 -8.50 5.16 7.48
CA GLY A 14 -7.69 5.48 8.67
C GLY A 14 -6.70 4.40 9.11
N GLY A 15 -6.77 3.17 8.59
CA GLY A 15 -5.79 2.12 8.86
C GLY A 15 -4.69 2.08 7.79
N ARG A 16 -3.42 2.09 8.18
CA ARG A 16 -2.33 1.93 7.20
C ARG A 16 -2.22 0.47 6.76
N LEU A 17 -2.06 0.23 5.46
CA LEU A 17 -1.55 -1.04 4.96
C LEU A 17 -0.05 -1.10 5.25
N THR A 18 0.38 -2.08 6.03
CA THR A 18 1.77 -2.25 6.45
C THR A 18 2.42 -3.46 5.77
N GLY A 19 3.75 -3.56 5.87
CA GLY A 19 4.44 -4.78 5.45
C GLY A 19 4.02 -6.03 6.24
N ALA A 20 3.49 -5.88 7.46
CA ALA A 20 2.96 -7.01 8.23
C ALA A 20 1.63 -7.51 7.61
N ASP A 21 0.68 -6.61 7.34
CA ASP A 21 -0.59 -6.95 6.67
C ASP A 21 -0.33 -7.68 5.34
N ILE A 22 0.65 -7.20 4.56
CA ILE A 22 1.02 -7.81 3.29
C ILE A 22 1.69 -9.18 3.51
N GLY A 23 2.54 -9.31 4.53
CA GLY A 23 3.15 -10.58 4.91
C GLY A 23 2.10 -11.64 5.29
N ASP A 24 1.10 -11.25 6.08
CA ASP A 24 0.00 -12.12 6.51
C ASP A 24 -0.87 -12.53 5.33
N TYR A 25 -1.22 -11.59 4.44
CA TYR A 25 -1.93 -11.90 3.20
C TYR A 25 -1.16 -12.93 2.36
N ILE A 26 0.15 -12.75 2.20
CA ILE A 26 0.95 -13.70 1.43
C ILE A 26 0.97 -15.09 2.10
N HIS A 27 1.08 -15.14 3.43
CA HIS A 27 1.05 -16.39 4.15
C HIS A 27 -0.30 -17.10 4.00
N GLN A 28 -1.41 -16.38 4.12
CA GLN A 28 -2.76 -16.95 4.02
C GLN A 28 -3.08 -17.45 2.60
N HIS A 29 -2.66 -16.72 1.57
CA HIS A 29 -3.05 -17.04 0.19
C HIS A 29 -2.05 -17.92 -0.56
N PHE A 30 -0.78 -17.91 -0.18
CA PHE A 30 0.28 -18.65 -0.87
C PHE A 30 1.02 -19.64 0.04
N ASN A 31 0.69 -19.69 1.33
CA ASN A 31 1.37 -20.51 2.34
C ASN A 31 2.89 -20.26 2.42
N VAL A 32 3.33 -19.04 2.07
CA VAL A 32 4.74 -18.62 2.14
C VAL A 32 4.93 -17.63 3.27
N ARG A 33 5.86 -17.92 4.19
CA ARG A 33 6.24 -16.99 5.25
C ARG A 33 7.40 -16.11 4.78
N PHE A 34 7.14 -14.82 4.69
CA PHE A 34 8.18 -13.83 4.45
C PHE A 34 8.62 -13.21 5.77
N ASN A 35 9.94 -13.04 5.95
CA ASN A 35 10.43 -12.13 6.98
C ASN A 35 10.12 -10.68 6.54
N SER A 36 10.06 -9.76 7.51
CA SER A 36 9.67 -8.37 7.27
C SER A 36 10.51 -7.71 6.17
N GLY A 37 11.82 -7.98 6.12
CA GLY A 37 12.72 -7.43 5.09
C GLY A 37 12.43 -7.96 3.68
N HIS A 38 12.06 -9.23 3.54
CA HIS A 38 11.71 -9.81 2.25
C HIS A 38 10.35 -9.35 1.74
N VAL A 39 9.38 -9.09 2.64
CA VAL A 39 8.10 -8.50 2.23
C VAL A 39 8.33 -7.17 1.51
N TYR A 40 9.19 -6.30 2.04
CA TYR A 40 9.50 -5.01 1.38
C TYR A 40 10.22 -5.18 0.04
N LYS A 41 11.03 -6.22 -0.14
CA LYS A 41 11.64 -6.52 -1.46
C LYS A 41 10.57 -6.91 -2.48
N VAL A 42 9.57 -7.70 -2.08
CA VAL A 42 8.44 -8.07 -2.95
C VAL A 42 7.62 -6.84 -3.29
N ILE A 43 7.24 -6.04 -2.29
CA ILE A 43 6.50 -4.78 -2.46
C ILE A 43 7.22 -3.83 -3.43
N LYS A 44 8.54 -3.66 -3.28
CA LYS A 44 9.35 -2.81 -4.17
C LYS A 44 9.35 -3.34 -5.60
N ARG A 45 9.49 -4.65 -5.80
CA ARG A 45 9.44 -5.28 -7.14
C ARG A 45 8.08 -5.14 -7.81
N LEU A 46 7.01 -5.07 -7.02
CA LEU A 46 5.64 -4.85 -7.50
C LEU A 46 5.31 -3.38 -7.78
N GLY A 47 6.25 -2.44 -7.54
CA GLY A 47 6.05 -1.01 -7.78
C GLY A 47 5.44 -0.23 -6.60
N PHE A 48 5.27 -0.85 -5.44
CA PHE A 48 4.65 -0.23 -4.26
C PHE A 48 5.67 0.28 -3.24
N SER A 49 6.81 0.80 -3.69
CA SER A 49 7.91 1.26 -2.82
C SER A 49 7.52 2.31 -1.78
N TRP A 50 6.38 2.98 -1.97
CA TRP A 50 5.79 3.95 -1.06
C TRP A 50 5.09 3.32 0.16
N ILE A 51 4.89 2.00 0.18
CA ILE A 51 4.34 1.25 1.32
C ILE A 51 5.49 0.85 2.25
N THR A 52 5.80 1.72 3.21
CA THR A 52 6.87 1.52 4.20
C THR A 52 6.31 1.44 5.62
N THR A 53 7.10 0.88 6.53
CA THR A 53 6.79 0.79 7.97
C THR A 53 6.55 2.17 8.61
N ARG A 54 7.08 3.24 7.99
CA ARG A 54 7.04 4.63 8.46
C ARG A 54 6.38 5.55 7.44
N SER A 55 5.23 5.18 6.89
CA SER A 55 4.55 6.08 5.95
C SER A 55 3.95 7.28 6.70
N ARG A 56 4.48 8.50 6.52
CA ARG A 56 3.77 9.75 6.86
C ARG A 56 2.74 9.97 5.77
N HIS A 57 1.47 10.09 6.14
CA HIS A 57 0.36 10.30 5.19
C HIS A 57 0.73 11.52 4.35
N PRO A 58 0.77 11.48 3.00
CA PRO A 58 0.58 12.72 2.27
C PRO A 58 -0.79 13.22 2.72
N ARG A 59 -0.85 14.41 3.32
CA ARG A 59 -2.11 15.06 3.71
C ARG A 59 -3.17 14.80 2.62
N GLN A 60 -4.35 14.44 3.08
CA GLN A 60 -5.56 14.04 2.35
C GLN A 60 -5.71 14.53 0.90
N PRO A 61 -6.45 13.77 0.07
CA PRO A 61 -6.78 14.14 -1.29
C PRO A 61 -7.60 15.42 -1.28
N GLN A 62 -6.96 16.55 -1.60
CA GLN A 62 -7.72 17.74 -1.91
C GLN A 62 -8.20 17.58 -3.34
N ALA A 63 -9.50 17.75 -3.53
CA ALA A 63 -10.15 17.95 -4.80
C ALA A 63 -9.46 19.08 -5.60
N VAL A 64 -8.34 18.76 -6.26
CA VAL A 64 -7.60 19.62 -7.18
C VAL A 64 -7.21 18.76 -8.37
N GLN A 65 -8.22 18.19 -9.03
CA GLN A 65 -8.10 17.74 -10.41
C GLN A 65 -9.19 18.38 -11.30
N GLU A 66 -9.95 19.37 -10.80
CA GLU A 66 -11.01 20.03 -11.58
C GLU A 66 -11.08 21.58 -11.42
N ALA A 67 -10.00 22.25 -10.99
CA ALA A 67 -9.98 23.73 -10.87
C ALA A 67 -8.78 24.45 -11.52
N PHE A 68 -8.00 23.76 -12.36
CA PHE A 68 -6.98 24.35 -13.25
C PHE A 68 -6.97 23.42 -14.48
N GLU A 69 -7.72 23.64 -15.55
CA GLU A 69 -7.69 24.79 -16.46
C GLU A 69 -9.11 25.16 -16.91
N LYS A 70 -9.58 26.32 -16.47
CA LYS A 70 -10.58 27.09 -17.22
C LYS A 70 -10.25 28.57 -17.11
N VAL A 71 -9.18 28.97 -17.79
CA VAL A 71 -9.04 30.22 -18.56
C VAL A 71 -8.09 29.93 -19.70
#